data_AF-A0A7J6WA31-F1
#
_entry.id   AF-A0A7J6WA31-F1
#
_cell.length_a   1.000
_cell.length_b   1.000
_cell.length_c   1.000
_cell.angle_alpha   90.00
_cell.angle_beta   90.00
_cell.angle_gamma   90.00
#
_symmetry.space_group_name_H-M   'P 1'
#
loop_
_entity.id
_entity.type
_entity.pdbx_description
1 polymer ?
#
loop_
_entity_poly.entity_id
_entity_poly.type
_entity_poly.pdbx_seq_one_letter_code
_entity_poly.pdbx_strand_id
1 'polypeptide(L)'
;MLEAEIPCEMEGGWEDNTVFFHHCVNSRSKVNSMQMLMIEGVECRDQAAIESHVIDFFHHLYSSDCLNYPTLDGMGFDQLDSE
;
A
#
# COMPACT_ATOMS: atom_id res chain seq x y z
N MET A 1 25.35 -9.43 -10.29
CA MET A 1 24.07 -8.97 -9.73
C MET A 1 23.75 -9.94 -8.60
N LEU A 2 24.08 -9.55 -7.37
CA LEU A 2 23.63 -10.29 -6.19
C LEU A 2 22.22 -9.79 -5.89
N GLU A 3 21.22 -10.64 -6.11
CA GLU A 3 19.93 -10.46 -5.47
C GLU A 3 20.19 -10.62 -3.97
N ALA A 4 20.21 -9.50 -3.26
CA ALA A 4 20.20 -9.54 -1.81
C ALA A 4 18.84 -10.11 -1.41
N GLU A 5 18.80 -11.38 -1.01
CA GLU A 5 17.71 -11.91 -0.20
C GLU A 5 17.66 -11.08 1.08
N ILE A 6 16.75 -10.12 1.12
CA ILE A 6 16.42 -9.41 2.35
C ILE A 6 15.57 -10.41 3.16
N PRO A 7 16.07 -10.92 4.30
CA PRO A 7 15.30 -11.84 5.12
C PRO A 7 14.04 -11.14 5.62
N CYS A 8 12.88 -11.75 5.38
CA CYS A 8 11.58 -11.28 5.80
C CYS A 8 11.32 -11.65 7.27
N GLU A 9 12.21 -11.23 8.17
CA GLU A 9 12.01 -11.44 9.61
C GLU A 9 11.69 -10.08 10.25
N MET A 10 10.40 -9.90 10.57
CA MET A 10 9.89 -8.76 11.35
C MET A 10 10.29 -8.92 12.81
N GLU A 11 11.36 -8.24 13.23
CA GLU A 11 11.66 -8.06 14.66
C GLU A 11 11.83 -6.56 14.94
N GLY A 12 10.78 -5.92 15.49
CA GLY A 12 10.84 -4.50 15.87
C GLY A 12 9.47 -3.84 16.09
N GLY A 13 9.50 -2.59 16.57
CA GLY A 13 8.30 -1.76 16.76
C GLY A 13 7.77 -1.17 15.45
N TRP A 14 6.73 -0.32 15.51
CA TRP A 14 6.12 0.32 14.33
C TRP A 14 7.14 1.10 13.46
N GLU A 15 8.10 1.78 14.09
CA GLU A 15 9.12 2.58 13.41
C GLU A 15 10.08 1.69 12.59
N ASP A 16 10.49 0.55 13.16
CA ASP A 16 11.35 -0.43 12.49
C ASP A 16 10.62 -1.07 11.30
N ASN A 17 9.32 -1.35 11.46
CA ASN A 17 8.49 -1.90 10.39
C ASN A 17 8.31 -0.91 9.22
N THR A 18 8.18 0.38 9.51
CA THR A 18 8.06 1.43 8.50
C THR A 18 9.37 1.60 7.73
N VAL A 19 10.51 1.63 8.42
CA VAL A 19 11.85 1.70 7.80
C VAL A 19 12.11 0.46 6.94
N PHE A 20 11.77 -0.73 7.42
CA PHE A 20 11.90 -1.98 6.68
C PHE A 20 11.06 -1.98 5.40
N PHE A 21 9.81 -1.53 5.47
CA PHE A 21 8.93 -1.44 4.31
C PHE A 21 9.49 -0.47 3.27
N HIS A 22 9.92 0.72 3.69
CA HIS A 22 10.57 1.67 2.81
C HIS A 22 11.88 1.12 2.21
N HIS A 23 12.67 0.38 2.98
CA HIS A 23 13.90 -0.23 2.49
C HIS A 23 13.62 -1.29 1.41
N CYS A 24 12.65 -2.18 1.66
CA CYS A 24 12.21 -3.19 0.70
C CYS A 24 11.63 -2.57 -0.58
N VAL A 25 10.76 -1.56 -0.44
CA VAL A 25 10.17 -0.83 -1.57
C VAL A 25 11.26 -0.11 -2.37
N ASN A 26 12.20 0.58 -1.71
CA ASN A 26 13.27 1.31 -2.39
C ASN A 26 14.24 0.36 -3.11
N SER A 27 14.63 -0.75 -2.48
CA SER A 27 15.50 -1.77 -3.08
C SER A 27 14.87 -2.39 -4.34
N ARG A 28 13.55 -2.60 -4.31
CA ARG A 28 12.80 -3.20 -5.43
C ARG A 28 12.09 -2.17 -6.31
N SER A 29 12.31 -0.87 -6.10
CA SER A 29 11.61 0.21 -6.81
C SER A 29 11.73 0.12 -8.34
N LYS A 30 12.85 -0.39 -8.83
CA LYS A 30 13.11 -0.58 -10.27
C LYS A 30 12.40 -1.79 -10.88
N VAL A 31 11.92 -2.71 -10.06
CA VAL A 31 11.34 -4.00 -10.48
C VAL A 31 9.88 -4.11 -10.09
N ASN A 32 9.46 -3.42 -9.03
CA ASN A 32 8.07 -3.24 -8.61
C ASN A 32 7.41 -2.14 -9.43
N SER A 33 7.36 -2.31 -10.75
CA SER A 33 6.49 -1.51 -11.61
C SER A 33 5.23 -2.30 -11.94
N MET A 34 4.06 -1.68 -11.76
CA MET A 34 2.80 -2.23 -12.25
C MET A 34 2.76 -2.08 -13.77
N GLN A 35 3.25 -3.09 -14.49
CA GLN A 35 3.35 -3.09 -15.95
C GLN A 35 1.98 -3.09 -16.65
N MET A 36 0.96 -3.65 -15.99
CA MET A 36 -0.38 -3.77 -16.52
C MET A 36 -1.38 -3.82 -15.37
N LEU A 37 -2.50 -3.12 -15.54
CA LEU A 37 -3.63 -3.12 -14.63
C LEU A 37 -4.92 -3.27 -15.41
N MET A 38 -5.86 -4.05 -14.91
CA MET A 38 -7.20 -4.13 -15.49
C MET A 38 -8.09 -3.08 -14.85
N ILE A 39 -8.45 -2.05 -15.61
CA ILE A 39 -9.25 -0.91 -15.15
C ILE A 39 -10.63 -1.04 -15.80
N GLU A 40 -11.67 -1.19 -14.99
CA GLU A 40 -13.06 -1.31 -15.46
C GLU A 40 -13.27 -2.41 -16.53
N GLY A 41 -12.47 -3.49 -16.46
CA GLY A 41 -12.51 -4.61 -17.41
C GLY A 41 -11.68 -4.40 -18.68
N VAL A 42 -10.95 -3.29 -18.79
CA VAL A 42 -10.02 -3.01 -19.90
C VAL A 42 -8.57 -3.13 -19.43
N GLU A 43 -7.73 -3.80 -20.20
CA GLU A 43 -6.30 -3.88 -19.94
C GLU A 43 -5.64 -2.53 -20.21
N CYS A 44 -5.02 -1.95 -19.18
CA CYS A 44 -4.24 -0.71 -19.27
C CYS A 44 -2.75 -1.02 -19.02
N ARG A 45 -1.89 -0.52 -19.92
CA ARG A 45 -0.42 -0.60 -19.80
C ARG A 45 0.25 0.77 -19.74
N ASP A 46 -0.54 1.83 -19.83
CA ASP A 46 -0.02 3.19 -19.72
C ASP A 46 0.24 3.51 -18.24
N GLN A 47 1.51 3.69 -17.90
CA GLN A 47 1.95 3.90 -16.52
C GLN A 47 1.30 5.14 -15.89
N ALA A 48 1.11 6.22 -16.66
CA ALA A 48 0.51 7.45 -16.15
C ALA A 48 -0.99 7.25 -15.86
N ALA A 49 -1.69 6.53 -16.72
CA ALA A 49 -3.09 6.18 -16.52
C ALA A 49 -3.28 5.23 -15.32
N ILE A 50 -2.39 4.22 -15.17
CA ILE A 50 -2.36 3.32 -14.01
C ILE A 50 -2.16 4.12 -12.72
N GLU A 51 -1.16 5.01 -12.68
CA GLU A 51 -0.85 5.82 -11.51
C GLU A 51 -2.03 6.71 -11.10
N SER A 52 -2.60 7.45 -12.05
CA SER A 52 -3.77 8.30 -11.79
C SER A 52 -4.93 7.48 -11.23
N HIS A 53 -5.23 6.34 -11.85
CA HIS A 53 -6.37 5.53 -11.45
C HIS A 53 -6.17 4.90 -10.06
N VAL A 54 -4.94 4.47 -9.72
CA VAL A 54 -4.61 3.94 -8.40
C VAL A 54 -4.77 5.01 -7.32
N ILE A 55 -4.24 6.21 -7.57
CA ILE A 55 -4.36 7.35 -6.64
C ILE A 55 -5.83 7.68 -6.42
N ASP A 56 -6.59 7.88 -7.50
CA ASP A 56 -8.00 8.20 -7.43
C ASP A 56 -8.78 7.11 -6.70
N PHE A 57 -8.54 5.83 -7.00
CA PHE A 57 -9.21 4.70 -6.35
C PHE A 57 -9.00 4.71 -4.84
N PHE A 58 -7.75 4.82 -4.37
CA PHE A 58 -7.46 4.84 -2.93
C PHE A 58 -7.96 6.11 -2.26
N HIS A 59 -7.88 7.27 -2.91
CA HIS A 59 -8.50 8.48 -2.40
C HIS A 59 -10.00 8.30 -2.20
N HIS A 60 -10.72 7.74 -3.18
CA HIS A 60 -12.15 7.48 -3.02
C HIS A 60 -12.41 6.43 -1.92
N LEU A 61 -11.61 5.38 -1.84
CA LEU A 61 -11.76 4.33 -0.82
C LEU A 61 -11.62 4.90 0.60
N TYR A 62 -10.63 5.76 0.83
CA TYR A 62 -10.35 6.33 2.15
C TYR A 62 -11.10 7.64 2.44
N SER A 63 -11.65 8.31 1.42
CA SER A 63 -12.49 9.52 1.61
C SER A 63 -13.98 9.19 1.67
N SER A 64 -14.39 7.99 1.25
CA SER A 64 -15.76 7.54 1.45
C SER A 64 -16.00 7.36 2.94
N ASP A 65 -17.11 7.91 3.46
CA ASP A 65 -17.58 7.77 4.87
C ASP A 65 -17.92 6.31 5.25
N CYS A 66 -17.41 5.32 4.53
CA CYS A 66 -17.59 3.91 4.80
C CYS A 66 -16.72 3.52 6.00
N LEU A 67 -17.27 3.77 7.18
CA LEU A 67 -16.82 3.35 8.52
C LEU A 67 -16.77 1.81 8.70
N ASN A 68 -16.48 1.02 7.66
CA ASN A 68 -16.09 -0.37 7.83
C ASN A 68 -14.61 -0.42 8.24
N TYR A 69 -14.29 0.26 9.34
CA TYR A 69 -13.06 -0.02 10.03
C TYR A 69 -13.10 -1.49 10.41
N PRO A 70 -12.04 -2.27 10.12
CA PRO A 70 -11.95 -3.61 10.66
C PRO A 70 -12.19 -3.52 12.16
N THR A 71 -13.00 -4.40 12.73
CA THR A 71 -13.15 -4.50 14.19
C THR A 71 -12.24 -5.62 14.68
N LEU A 72 -11.53 -5.42 15.79
CA LEU A 72 -10.81 -6.51 16.44
C LEU A 72 -11.80 -7.22 17.39
N ASP A 73 -12.22 -8.44 17.06
CA ASP A 73 -13.19 -9.22 17.86
C ASP A 73 -14.52 -8.48 18.15
N GLY A 74 -14.95 -7.61 17.24
CA GLY A 74 -16.15 -6.78 17.43
C GLY A 74 -15.94 -5.55 18.32
N MET A 75 -14.71 -5.28 18.79
CA MET A 75 -14.34 -4.00 19.39
C MET A 75 -14.02 -3.00 18.28
N GLY A 76 -14.64 -1.81 18.36
CA GLY A 76 -14.29 -0.68 17.52
C GLY A 76 -12.91 -0.15 17.89
N PHE A 77 -12.19 0.41 16.92
CA PHE A 77 -10.97 1.17 17.19
C PHE A 77 -11.33 2.57 17.68
N ASP A 78 -10.60 3.06 18.67
CA ASP A 78 -10.71 4.45 19.11
C ASP A 78 -10.33 5.37 17.94
N GLN A 79 -11.18 6.36 17.65
CA GLN A 79 -10.80 7.41 16.71
C GLN A 79 -9.70 8.25 17.37
N LEU A 80 -8.63 8.49 16.62
CA LEU A 80 -7.63 9.47 17.02
C LEU A 80 -8.29 10.86 16.93
N ASP A 81 -8.40 11.54 18.07
CA ASP A 81 -8.82 12.94 18.09
C ASP A 81 -7.85 13.76 17.22
N SER A 82 -8.41 14.57 16.33
CA SER A 82 -7.62 15.50 15.51
C SER A 82 -7.21 16.69 16.38
N GLU A 83 -5.91 16.86 16.63
CA GLU A 83 -5.32 18.03 17.30
C GLU A 83 -5.34 19.29 16.42
#